data_AF-A0A3N5ICN3-F1
#
_entry.id   AF-A0A3N5ICN3-F1
#
_cell.length_a   1.000
_cell.length_b   1.000
_cell.length_c   1.000
_cell.angle_alpha   90.00
_cell.angle_beta   90.00
_cell.angle_gamma   90.00
#
_symmetry.space_group_name_H-M   'P 1'
#
loop_
_entity.id
_entity.type
_entity.pdbx_description
1 polymer ?
#
loop_
_entity_poly.entity_id
_entity_poly.type
_entity_poly.pdbx_seq_one_letter_code
_entity_poly.pdbx_strand_id
1 'polypeptide(L)'
;MEAHFNPVPSRFVKITLTRGRPGDSWSINELLVHQTTGADKKTGAGDGPMQDLMAFLKEQGVKRAYGDHWLSAVIQVKSGGTISTMASNHFLGDNGEVAPLPDLIDSLELTPATAMIIDPTELAAVQQTLEWYGVTFQQKAFGPYRVCYRFAKVPRVPLDRSRWQASVNANQREGSLALDGSLRTRWTSLKPQSPDLRFELDLGRMETIQAVTMHQGGSLRDYPRDLKLFVSPDGKDWRNVETQWFSDLYWAGNRLFNKRGNRLTYFFQPVSCRYLKLEQRGSDSTYYWSIHEIDLFGPPASRAP
;
A
#
# COMPACT_ATOMS: atom_id res chain seq x y z
N MET A 1 -3.57 11.63 -18.87
CA MET A 1 -3.43 12.36 -20.15
C MET A 1 -1.94 12.55 -20.40
N GLU A 2 -1.48 12.28 -21.62
CA GLU A 2 -0.07 12.49 -21.99
C GLU A 2 -0.01 13.51 -23.13
N ALA A 3 0.93 14.45 -23.04
CA ALA A 3 1.16 15.46 -24.06
C ALA A 3 2.54 15.22 -24.66
N HIS A 4 2.56 14.84 -25.94
CA HIS A 4 3.79 14.65 -26.70
C HIS A 4 4.13 15.91 -27.48
N PHE A 5 5.34 16.41 -27.30
CA PHE A 5 5.88 17.56 -28.03
C PHE A 5 7.38 17.37 -28.25
N ASN A 6 7.94 18.09 -29.22
CA ASN A 6 9.38 18.05 -29.47
C ASN A 6 10.13 18.48 -28.19
N PRO A 7 11.23 17.80 -27.80
CA PRO A 7 11.95 18.14 -26.57
C PRO A 7 12.39 19.61 -26.55
N VAL A 8 12.05 20.32 -25.48
CA VAL A 8 12.45 21.72 -25.27
C VAL A 8 13.28 21.81 -23.99
N PRO A 9 14.52 22.35 -24.03
CA PRO A 9 15.27 22.66 -22.81
C PRO A 9 14.45 23.58 -21.91
N SER A 10 14.17 23.16 -20.69
CA SER A 10 13.27 23.90 -19.80
C SER A 10 13.64 23.66 -18.34
N ARG A 11 13.55 24.72 -17.52
CA ARG A 11 13.69 24.65 -16.06
C ARG A 11 12.33 24.69 -15.35
N PHE A 12 11.31 25.18 -16.04
CA PHE A 12 9.95 25.36 -15.50
C PHE A 12 8.94 24.87 -16.54
N VAL A 13 7.85 24.27 -16.05
CA VAL A 13 6.71 23.86 -16.86
C VAL A 13 5.50 24.67 -16.40
N LYS A 14 4.81 25.34 -17.33
CA LYS A 14 3.56 26.04 -17.05
C LYS A 14 2.42 25.29 -17.76
N ILE A 15 1.46 24.83 -16.98
CA ILE A 15 0.23 24.20 -17.48
C ILE A 15 -0.90 25.22 -17.29
N THR A 16 -1.60 25.55 -18.37
CA THR A 16 -2.70 26.52 -18.35
C THR A 16 -3.94 25.86 -18.92
N LEU A 17 -5.02 25.82 -18.15
CA LEU A 17 -6.32 25.40 -18.65
C LEU A 17 -6.84 26.46 -19.63
N THR A 18 -6.91 26.12 -20.92
CA THR A 18 -7.30 27.08 -21.97
C THR A 18 -8.82 27.15 -22.17
N ARG A 19 -9.57 26.16 -21.68
CA ARG A 19 -11.04 26.12 -21.65
C ARG A 19 -11.53 25.31 -20.44
N GLY A 20 -12.49 25.84 -19.70
CA GLY A 20 -13.15 25.15 -18.59
C GLY A 20 -14.63 25.51 -18.53
N ARG A 21 -15.46 24.67 -17.90
CA ARG A 21 -16.86 25.01 -17.62
C ARG A 21 -16.94 25.79 -16.31
N PRO A 22 -17.82 26.81 -16.20
CA PRO A 22 -18.04 27.51 -14.94
C PRO A 22 -18.49 26.53 -13.85
N GLY A 23 -17.80 26.54 -12.71
CA GLY A 23 -18.12 25.68 -11.56
C GLY A 23 -17.25 24.42 -11.44
N ASP A 24 -16.53 24.04 -12.49
CA ASP A 24 -15.63 22.88 -12.43
C ASP A 24 -14.26 23.29 -11.88
N SER A 25 -13.80 22.57 -10.85
CA SER A 25 -12.42 22.66 -10.39
C SER A 25 -11.55 21.74 -11.24
N TRP A 26 -10.38 22.21 -11.66
CA TRP A 26 -9.35 21.35 -12.25
C TRP A 26 -8.27 21.09 -11.21
N SER A 27 -7.72 19.88 -11.21
CA SER A 27 -6.65 19.49 -10.30
C SER A 27 -5.62 18.64 -11.05
N ILE A 28 -4.39 18.64 -10.55
CA ILE A 28 -3.33 17.72 -10.97
C ILE A 28 -3.01 16.87 -9.74
N ASN A 29 -3.20 15.56 -9.84
CA ASN A 29 -2.80 14.64 -8.78
C ASN A 29 -1.29 14.37 -8.82
N GLU A 30 -0.75 14.17 -10.02
CA GLU A 30 0.67 14.01 -10.25
C GLU A 30 1.07 14.54 -11.63
N LEU A 31 2.30 15.05 -11.75
CA LEU A 31 2.92 15.47 -13.01
C LEU A 31 4.27 14.78 -13.17
N LEU A 32 4.40 13.94 -14.18
CA LEU A 32 5.66 13.35 -14.60
C LEU A 32 6.21 14.14 -15.79
N VAL A 33 7.47 14.57 -15.69
CA VAL A 33 8.17 15.27 -16.77
C VAL A 33 9.30 14.39 -17.24
N HIS A 34 9.15 13.86 -18.46
CA HIS A 34 10.13 12.98 -19.06
C HIS A 34 11.10 13.79 -19.91
N GLN A 35 12.40 13.50 -19.78
CA GLN A 35 13.41 13.97 -20.72
C GLN A 35 13.66 12.89 -21.76
N THR A 36 13.93 13.30 -23.00
CA THR A 36 14.54 12.38 -23.96
C THR A 36 15.98 12.15 -23.52
N THR A 37 16.24 11.02 -22.88
CA THR A 37 17.61 10.49 -22.80
C THR A 37 18.06 10.26 -24.24
N GLY A 38 19.08 11.03 -24.65
CA GLY A 38 19.42 11.28 -26.05
C GLY A 38 19.28 10.04 -26.89
N ALA A 39 18.41 10.12 -27.92
CA ALA A 39 18.12 9.07 -28.87
C ALA A 39 18.60 7.68 -28.41
N ASP A 40 17.83 7.04 -27.54
CA ASP A 40 17.47 5.68 -27.92
C ASP A 40 16.87 5.87 -29.31
N LYS A 41 17.71 5.64 -30.33
CA LYS A 41 17.20 5.10 -31.57
C LYS A 41 16.09 4.15 -31.11
N LYS A 42 14.94 4.20 -31.76
CA LYS A 42 14.29 2.94 -32.07
C LYS A 42 15.28 2.10 -32.91
N THR A 43 16.45 1.75 -32.37
CA THR A 43 17.11 0.51 -32.67
C THR A 43 16.05 -0.47 -32.29
N GLY A 44 15.54 -1.19 -33.28
CA GLY A 44 14.76 -2.37 -32.97
C GLY A 44 15.55 -3.19 -31.97
N ALA A 45 15.19 -3.10 -30.69
CA ALA A 45 15.10 -4.30 -29.92
C ALA A 45 14.11 -5.11 -30.74
N GLY A 46 14.62 -6.03 -31.56
CA GLY A 46 13.76 -7.01 -32.20
C GLY A 46 12.89 -7.65 -31.12
N ASP A 47 11.84 -8.37 -31.49
CA ASP A 47 10.98 -9.05 -30.52
C ASP A 47 11.73 -9.92 -29.48
N GLY A 48 13.05 -10.16 -29.61
CA GLY A 48 13.96 -10.85 -28.67
C GLY A 48 13.68 -10.63 -27.18
N PRO A 49 13.88 -9.44 -26.56
CA PRO A 49 13.65 -9.28 -25.12
C PRO A 49 12.21 -9.58 -24.68
N MET A 50 11.23 -9.29 -25.55
CA MET A 50 9.83 -9.64 -25.30
C MET A 50 9.58 -11.14 -25.46
N GLN A 51 10.20 -11.80 -26.45
CA GLN A 51 10.13 -13.25 -26.65
C GLN A 51 10.75 -13.99 -25.45
N ASP A 52 11.91 -13.54 -24.99
CA ASP A 52 12.59 -14.09 -23.82
C ASP A 52 11.75 -13.89 -22.55
N LEU A 53 11.14 -12.72 -22.38
CA LEU A 53 10.19 -12.46 -21.29
C LEU A 53 9.01 -13.44 -21.36
N MET A 54 8.36 -13.59 -22.50
CA MET A 54 7.20 -14.48 -22.64
C MET A 54 7.57 -15.95 -22.41
N ALA A 55 8.73 -16.40 -22.91
CA ALA A 55 9.26 -17.73 -22.66
C ALA A 55 9.51 -17.97 -21.17
N PHE A 56 10.10 -16.98 -20.49
CA PHE A 56 10.33 -17.01 -19.05
C PHE A 56 9.04 -17.02 -18.23
N LEU A 57 8.05 -16.18 -18.54
CA LEU A 57 6.77 -16.18 -17.82
C LEU A 57 6.08 -17.56 -17.91
N LYS A 58 6.16 -18.20 -19.08
CA LYS A 58 5.66 -19.57 -19.29
C LYS A 58 6.45 -20.59 -18.47
N GLU A 59 7.77 -20.54 -18.50
CA GLU A 59 8.66 -21.43 -17.73
C GLU A 59 8.40 -21.33 -16.23
N GLN A 60 8.18 -20.12 -15.71
CA GLN A 60 7.88 -19.89 -14.29
C GLN A 60 6.44 -20.28 -13.91
N GLY A 61 5.62 -20.70 -14.87
CA GLY A 61 4.22 -21.07 -14.63
C GLY A 61 3.35 -19.88 -14.23
N VAL A 62 3.69 -18.67 -14.70
CA VAL A 62 2.93 -17.46 -14.40
C VAL A 62 1.51 -17.59 -14.97
N LYS A 63 0.52 -17.26 -14.14
CA LYS A 63 -0.91 -17.25 -14.48
C LYS A 63 -1.50 -15.86 -14.44
N ARG A 64 -0.88 -14.94 -13.71
CA ARG A 64 -1.26 -13.53 -13.63
C ARG A 64 -0.04 -12.64 -13.79
N ALA A 65 -0.13 -11.61 -14.63
CA ALA A 65 0.90 -10.61 -14.78
C ALA A 65 0.35 -9.19 -14.57
N TYR A 66 1.07 -8.41 -13.77
CA TYR A 66 0.84 -6.98 -13.58
C TYR A 66 1.91 -6.21 -14.35
N GLY A 67 1.50 -5.33 -15.25
CA GLY A 67 2.38 -4.39 -15.93
C GLY A 67 1.59 -3.16 -16.31
N ASP A 68 2.20 -2.24 -17.05
CA ASP A 68 1.47 -1.11 -17.61
C ASP A 68 0.39 -1.56 -18.59
N HIS A 69 -0.47 -0.63 -18.99
CA HIS A 69 -1.61 -0.91 -19.86
C HIS A 69 -1.21 -1.50 -21.22
N TRP A 70 -0.06 -1.09 -21.78
CA TRP A 70 0.45 -1.58 -23.05
C TRP A 70 1.05 -2.97 -22.87
N LEU A 71 1.90 -3.15 -21.87
CA LEU A 71 2.55 -4.42 -21.61
C LEU A 71 1.54 -5.51 -21.25
N SER A 72 0.51 -5.15 -20.47
CA SER A 72 -0.61 -6.04 -20.15
C SER A 72 -1.29 -6.54 -21.41
N ALA A 73 -1.62 -5.66 -22.37
CA ALA A 73 -2.24 -6.04 -23.63
C ALA A 73 -1.31 -6.96 -24.46
N VAL A 74 -0.02 -6.65 -24.52
CA VAL A 74 0.96 -7.46 -25.26
C VAL A 74 1.09 -8.87 -24.66
N ILE A 75 1.17 -9.00 -23.34
CA ILE A 75 1.23 -10.28 -22.64
C ILE A 75 -0.06 -11.07 -22.89
N GLN A 76 -1.23 -10.43 -22.81
CA GLN A 76 -2.51 -11.09 -23.05
C GLN A 76 -2.60 -11.67 -24.47
N VAL A 77 -2.21 -10.89 -25.49
CA VAL A 77 -2.19 -11.34 -26.90
C VAL A 77 -1.15 -12.45 -27.11
N LYS A 78 0.11 -12.23 -26.70
CA LYS A 78 1.20 -13.19 -26.94
C LYS A 78 1.05 -14.48 -26.13
N SER A 79 0.35 -14.45 -25.00
CA SER A 79 0.02 -15.67 -24.22
C SER A 79 -1.24 -16.40 -24.69
N GLY A 80 -1.98 -15.85 -25.66
CA GLY A 80 -3.28 -16.39 -26.07
C GLY A 80 -4.31 -16.39 -24.93
N GLY A 81 -4.21 -15.43 -24.00
CA GLY A 81 -5.07 -15.33 -22.82
C GLY A 81 -4.75 -16.31 -21.68
N THR A 82 -3.68 -17.12 -21.79
CA THR A 82 -3.28 -18.05 -20.72
C THR A 82 -2.66 -17.38 -19.49
N ILE A 83 -2.18 -16.15 -19.65
CA ILE A 83 -1.76 -15.27 -18.56
C ILE A 83 -2.81 -14.17 -18.45
N SER A 84 -3.49 -14.09 -17.31
CA SER A 84 -4.40 -12.99 -17.02
C SER A 84 -3.60 -11.72 -16.73
N THR A 85 -4.06 -10.60 -17.26
CA THR A 85 -3.50 -9.27 -16.99
C THR A 85 -4.60 -8.35 -16.53
N MET A 86 -4.22 -7.18 -16.02
CA MET A 86 -5.22 -6.14 -15.82
C MET A 86 -5.86 -5.76 -17.16
N ALA A 87 -7.18 -5.60 -17.16
CA ALA A 87 -7.90 -5.08 -18.30
C ALA A 87 -7.43 -3.65 -18.57
N SER A 88 -6.92 -3.40 -19.78
CA SER A 88 -6.51 -2.07 -20.23
C SER A 88 -7.71 -1.10 -20.15
N ASN A 89 -7.46 0.15 -19.76
CA ASN A 89 -8.42 1.28 -19.81
C ASN A 89 -9.55 1.34 -18.77
N HIS A 90 -9.50 0.64 -17.62
CA HIS A 90 -10.54 0.81 -16.60
C HIS A 90 -10.51 2.14 -15.82
N PHE A 91 -9.52 3.02 -16.03
CA PHE A 91 -9.24 4.15 -15.12
C PHE A 91 -9.04 5.51 -15.80
N LEU A 92 -9.65 5.72 -16.98
CA LEU A 92 -9.71 7.02 -17.65
C LEU A 92 -11.14 7.54 -17.61
N GLY A 93 -11.43 8.47 -16.69
CA GLY A 93 -12.57 9.37 -16.83
C GLY A 93 -12.17 10.65 -17.56
N ASP A 94 -13.15 11.51 -17.88
CA ASP A 94 -12.97 12.75 -18.65
C ASP A 94 -11.90 13.71 -18.08
N ASN A 95 -11.48 13.53 -16.81
CA ASN A 95 -10.54 14.38 -16.09
C ASN A 95 -9.15 13.74 -15.85
N GLY A 96 -8.86 12.56 -16.43
CA GLY A 96 -7.73 11.73 -15.99
C GLY A 96 -8.04 10.99 -14.69
N GLU A 97 -7.16 10.04 -14.31
CA GLU A 97 -7.31 9.03 -13.25
C GLU A 97 -8.46 9.30 -12.28
N VAL A 98 -9.62 8.69 -12.54
CA VAL A 98 -10.60 8.52 -11.48
C VAL A 98 -9.96 7.49 -10.57
N ALA A 99 -9.61 7.88 -9.33
CA ALA A 99 -9.30 6.91 -8.30
C ALA A 99 -10.37 5.82 -8.42
N PRO A 100 -9.99 4.55 -8.63
CA PRO A 100 -10.96 3.50 -8.86
C PRO A 100 -12.06 3.61 -7.82
N LEU A 101 -13.31 3.39 -8.19
CA LEU A 101 -14.27 2.98 -7.18
C LEU A 101 -13.60 1.78 -6.48
N PRO A 102 -13.32 1.83 -5.17
CA PRO A 102 -12.53 0.80 -4.50
C PRO A 102 -13.08 -0.61 -4.74
N ASP A 103 -14.37 -0.70 -5.05
CA ASP A 103 -15.11 -1.93 -5.34
C ASP A 103 -14.84 -2.53 -6.74
N LEU A 104 -14.22 -1.77 -7.66
CA LEU A 104 -13.93 -2.19 -9.05
C LEU A 104 -12.51 -2.69 -9.29
N ILE A 105 -11.59 -2.56 -8.32
CA ILE A 105 -10.25 -3.13 -8.44
C ILE A 105 -10.08 -4.32 -7.50
N ASP A 106 -9.74 -5.46 -8.09
CA ASP A 106 -9.30 -6.64 -7.38
C ASP A 106 -8.07 -6.32 -6.53
N SER A 107 -8.09 -6.78 -5.28
CA SER A 107 -6.90 -6.73 -4.44
C SER A 107 -5.74 -7.47 -5.13
N LEU A 108 -4.53 -6.97 -4.94
CA LEU A 108 -3.32 -7.49 -5.53
C LEU A 108 -3.08 -8.95 -5.11
N GLU A 109 -2.98 -9.85 -6.09
CA GLU A 109 -2.70 -11.25 -5.88
C GLU A 109 -1.19 -11.52 -5.97
N LEU A 110 -0.51 -11.54 -4.83
CA LEU A 110 0.92 -11.83 -4.75
C LEU A 110 1.14 -13.32 -4.44
N THR A 111 1.16 -14.14 -5.48
CA THR A 111 1.34 -15.60 -5.39
C THR A 111 2.60 -16.06 -6.14
N PRO A 112 3.04 -17.32 -5.95
CA PRO A 112 4.15 -17.87 -6.73
C PRO A 112 3.89 -17.92 -8.25
N ALA A 113 2.62 -17.87 -8.68
CA ALA A 113 2.20 -17.85 -10.08
C ALA A 113 1.91 -16.42 -10.58
N THR A 114 2.27 -15.39 -9.84
CA THR A 114 2.15 -13.99 -10.23
C THR A 114 3.50 -13.42 -10.65
N ALA A 115 3.52 -12.58 -11.68
CA ALA A 115 4.64 -11.69 -12.00
C ALA A 115 4.21 -10.21 -12.02
N MET A 116 5.10 -9.32 -11.62
CA MET A 116 4.99 -7.87 -11.84
C MET A 116 6.13 -7.45 -12.76
N ILE A 117 5.81 -6.80 -13.88
CA ILE A 117 6.78 -6.24 -14.81
C ILE A 117 6.73 -4.73 -14.66
N ILE A 118 7.83 -4.19 -14.15
CA ILE A 118 7.91 -2.83 -13.61
C ILE A 118 8.90 -2.02 -14.45
N ASP A 119 8.58 -0.75 -14.66
CA ASP A 119 9.51 0.19 -15.26
C ASP A 119 10.76 0.36 -14.36
N PRO A 120 11.99 0.41 -14.92
CA PRO A 120 13.20 0.59 -14.11
C PRO A 120 13.17 1.79 -13.15
N THR A 121 12.45 2.86 -13.48
CA THR A 121 12.34 4.06 -12.64
C THR A 121 11.44 3.87 -11.41
N GLU A 122 10.46 2.98 -11.49
CA GLU A 122 9.50 2.68 -10.42
C GLU A 122 9.92 1.46 -9.58
N LEU A 123 10.87 0.66 -10.09
CA LEU A 123 11.30 -0.60 -9.48
C LEU A 123 11.65 -0.45 -8.00
N ALA A 124 12.50 0.52 -7.64
CA ALA A 124 12.94 0.69 -6.25
C ALA A 124 11.77 0.99 -5.29
N ALA A 125 10.81 1.82 -5.70
CA ALA A 125 9.64 2.16 -4.89
C ALA A 125 8.69 0.95 -4.72
N VAL A 126 8.47 0.19 -5.80
CA VAL A 126 7.65 -1.04 -5.75
C VAL A 126 8.31 -2.11 -4.88
N GLN A 127 9.63 -2.32 -5.00
CA GLN A 127 10.37 -3.27 -4.17
C GLN A 127 10.26 -2.91 -2.69
N GLN A 128 10.54 -1.66 -2.34
CA GLN A 128 10.42 -1.17 -0.97
C GLN A 128 8.99 -1.39 -0.45
N THR A 129 7.96 -1.09 -1.24
CA THR A 129 6.57 -1.31 -0.85
C THR A 129 6.27 -2.78 -0.59
N LEU A 130 6.72 -3.70 -1.46
CA LEU A 130 6.51 -5.14 -1.29
C LEU A 130 7.23 -5.70 -0.05
N GLU A 131 8.45 -5.23 0.21
CA GLU A 131 9.23 -5.60 1.38
C GLU A 131 8.52 -5.18 2.68
N TRP A 132 8.08 -3.92 2.75
CA TRP A 132 7.30 -3.41 3.87
C TRP A 132 5.96 -4.14 4.05
N TYR A 133 5.30 -4.47 2.93
CA TYR A 133 4.07 -5.26 2.93
C TYR A 133 4.29 -6.71 3.41
N GLY A 134 5.55 -7.15 3.53
CA GLY A 134 5.96 -8.47 4.02
C GLY A 134 5.84 -9.51 2.93
N VAL A 135 6.32 -9.20 1.73
CA VAL A 135 6.36 -10.12 0.60
C VAL A 135 7.78 -10.30 0.12
N THR A 136 8.19 -11.55 0.01
CA THR A 136 9.44 -11.94 -0.67
C THR A 136 9.18 -12.19 -2.14
N PHE A 137 10.17 -11.93 -2.98
CA PHE A 137 10.09 -12.13 -4.42
C PHE A 137 11.49 -12.36 -5.01
N GLN A 138 11.54 -12.90 -6.21
CA GLN A 138 12.74 -12.94 -7.05
C GLN A 138 12.67 -11.86 -8.12
N GLN A 139 13.83 -11.46 -8.65
CA GLN A 139 13.92 -10.48 -9.73
C GLN A 139 14.72 -11.02 -10.92
N LYS A 140 14.28 -10.70 -12.14
CA LYS A 140 15.04 -10.93 -13.38
C LYS A 140 14.81 -9.79 -14.38
N ALA A 141 15.81 -9.51 -15.21
CA ALA A 141 15.73 -8.48 -16.24
C ALA A 141 15.72 -9.07 -17.65
N PHE A 142 14.95 -8.46 -18.55
CA PHE A 142 14.87 -8.79 -19.98
C PHE A 142 14.88 -7.49 -20.78
N GLY A 143 16.05 -7.01 -21.20
CA GLY A 143 16.19 -5.69 -21.83
C GLY A 143 15.61 -4.58 -20.93
N PRO A 144 14.58 -3.82 -21.36
CA PRO A 144 13.96 -2.77 -20.54
C PRO A 144 13.09 -3.32 -19.41
N TYR A 145 12.65 -4.58 -19.48
CA TYR A 145 11.69 -5.15 -18.53
C TYR A 145 12.37 -5.56 -17.22
N ARG A 146 11.80 -5.17 -16.08
CA ARG A 146 12.19 -5.64 -14.74
C ARG A 146 11.07 -6.51 -14.19
N VAL A 147 11.34 -7.79 -13.95
CA VAL A 147 10.31 -8.75 -13.54
C VAL A 147 10.52 -9.12 -12.08
N CYS A 148 9.57 -8.79 -11.22
CA CYS A 148 9.42 -9.34 -9.88
C CYS A 148 8.46 -10.53 -9.94
N TYR A 149 8.83 -11.69 -9.39
CA TYR A 149 8.06 -12.94 -9.53
C TYR A 149 8.30 -13.87 -8.33
N ARG A 150 7.61 -15.01 -8.28
CA ARG A 150 7.68 -15.97 -7.14
C ARG A 150 7.34 -15.31 -5.80
N PHE A 151 6.26 -14.53 -5.78
CA PHE A 151 5.86 -13.84 -4.56
C PHE A 151 5.45 -14.83 -3.47
N ALA A 152 5.91 -14.58 -2.25
CA ALA A 152 5.47 -15.30 -1.06
C ALA A 152 5.33 -14.35 0.13
N LYS A 153 4.15 -14.36 0.77
CA LYS A 153 3.89 -13.60 1.99
C LYS A 153 4.74 -14.17 3.13
N VAL A 154 5.45 -13.28 3.82
CA VAL A 154 6.13 -13.60 5.07
C VAL A 154 5.05 -13.71 6.15
N PRO A 155 4.85 -14.89 6.77
CA PRO A 155 3.85 -15.05 7.81
C PRO A 155 4.24 -14.19 9.01
N ARG A 156 3.25 -13.57 9.64
CA ARG A 156 3.42 -12.86 10.91
C ARG A 156 2.68 -13.63 11.99
N VAL A 157 3.26 -13.71 13.18
CA VAL A 157 2.67 -14.48 14.28
C VAL A 157 1.72 -13.57 15.04
N PRO A 158 0.40 -13.84 15.08
CA PRO A 158 -0.52 -13.06 15.90
C PRO A 158 -0.17 -13.22 17.38
N LEU A 159 -0.17 -12.13 18.13
CA LEU A 159 0.06 -12.17 19.57
C LEU A 159 -1.22 -12.51 20.32
N ASP A 160 -1.08 -13.21 21.43
CA ASP A 160 -2.17 -13.41 22.38
C ASP A 160 -2.49 -12.11 23.12
N ARG A 161 -3.73 -11.67 23.00
CA ARG A 161 -4.26 -10.44 23.59
C ARG A 161 -4.99 -10.63 24.91
N SER A 162 -5.05 -11.86 25.45
CA SER A 162 -5.78 -12.18 26.69
C SER A 162 -5.37 -11.37 27.92
N ARG A 163 -4.17 -10.77 27.90
CA ARG A 163 -3.60 -9.97 29.00
C ARG A 163 -3.63 -8.47 28.72
N TRP A 164 -4.09 -8.06 27.55
CA TRP A 164 -3.97 -6.69 27.11
C TRP A 164 -4.97 -5.79 27.84
N GLN A 165 -4.52 -4.59 28.15
CA GLN A 165 -5.35 -3.55 28.76
C GLN A 165 -5.20 -2.26 27.97
N ALA A 166 -6.33 -1.68 27.56
CA ALA A 166 -6.36 -0.41 26.85
C ALA A 166 -6.58 0.75 27.82
N SER A 167 -5.84 1.84 27.62
CA SER A 167 -6.03 3.14 28.26
C SER A 167 -6.13 4.21 27.18
N VAL A 168 -7.14 5.06 27.25
CA VAL A 168 -7.44 6.05 26.21
C VAL A 168 -7.70 7.40 26.87
N ASN A 169 -7.49 8.50 26.17
CA ASN A 169 -7.77 9.83 26.74
C ASN A 169 -9.17 10.38 26.41
N ALA A 170 -9.85 9.77 25.44
CA ALA A 170 -11.23 10.07 25.08
C ALA A 170 -12.08 8.82 25.24
N ASN A 171 -13.30 8.96 25.78
CA ASN A 171 -14.22 7.86 26.01
C ASN A 171 -13.60 6.67 26.78
N GLN A 172 -13.07 6.97 27.97
CA GLN A 172 -12.23 6.07 28.78
C GLN A 172 -12.88 4.72 29.13
N ARG A 173 -14.21 4.66 29.18
CA ARG A 173 -14.94 3.45 29.58
C ARG A 173 -15.01 2.39 28.47
N GLU A 174 -14.70 2.76 27.23
CA GLU A 174 -14.90 1.91 26.06
C GLU A 174 -13.60 1.44 25.40
N GLY A 175 -12.43 1.75 25.98
CA GLY A 175 -11.14 1.32 25.43
C GLY A 175 -11.03 -0.20 25.25
N SER A 176 -11.62 -0.98 26.16
CA SER A 176 -11.64 -2.45 26.11
C SER A 176 -12.47 -3.02 24.96
N LEU A 177 -13.39 -2.25 24.37
CA LEU A 177 -14.18 -2.68 23.22
C LEU A 177 -13.34 -2.85 21.96
N ALA A 178 -12.12 -2.31 21.92
CA ALA A 178 -11.17 -2.57 20.84
C ALA A 178 -10.41 -3.91 21.00
N LEU A 179 -10.67 -4.67 22.06
CA LEU A 179 -9.96 -5.90 22.43
C LEU A 179 -10.90 -7.11 22.59
N ASP A 180 -12.20 -6.94 22.35
CA ASP A 180 -13.24 -7.89 22.75
C ASP A 180 -13.52 -9.00 21.71
N GLY A 181 -13.04 -8.82 20.47
CA GLY A 181 -13.15 -9.81 19.39
C GLY A 181 -14.38 -9.65 18.53
N SER A 182 -15.09 -8.53 18.69
CA SER A 182 -16.31 -8.25 17.98
C SER A 182 -16.14 -7.01 17.11
N LEU A 183 -16.14 -7.22 15.79
CA LEU A 183 -16.21 -6.12 14.82
C LEU A 183 -17.54 -5.33 14.87
N ARG A 184 -18.48 -5.69 15.77
CA ARG A 184 -19.73 -4.95 16.01
C ARG A 184 -19.60 -3.91 17.11
N THR A 185 -18.62 -4.06 17.99
CA THR A 185 -18.25 -3.14 19.07
C THR A 185 -17.03 -2.34 18.63
N ARG A 186 -16.78 -1.20 19.28
CA ARG A 186 -15.61 -0.36 19.02
C ARG A 186 -15.32 0.57 20.18
N TRP A 187 -14.05 0.92 20.34
CA TRP A 187 -13.73 2.21 20.95
C TRP A 187 -13.94 3.33 19.92
N THR A 188 -14.46 4.47 20.37
CA THR A 188 -14.58 5.68 19.56
C THR A 188 -14.28 6.91 20.39
N SER A 189 -13.66 7.93 19.80
CA SER A 189 -13.31 9.18 20.49
C SER A 189 -14.53 9.97 21.00
N LEU A 190 -15.74 9.71 20.46
CA LEU A 190 -16.98 10.50 20.69
C LEU A 190 -16.84 12.00 20.39
N LYS A 191 -15.77 12.39 19.70
CA LYS A 191 -15.49 13.75 19.24
C LYS A 191 -14.73 13.70 17.91
N PRO A 192 -14.82 14.74 17.07
CA PRO A 192 -14.00 14.88 15.88
C PRO A 192 -12.49 14.77 16.20
N GLN A 193 -11.70 14.38 15.21
CA GLN A 193 -10.27 14.15 15.42
C GLN A 193 -9.52 15.45 15.72
N SER A 194 -8.66 15.38 16.74
CA SER A 194 -7.77 16.46 17.15
C SER A 194 -6.42 15.88 17.62
N PRO A 195 -5.30 16.62 17.48
CA PRO A 195 -3.95 16.09 17.67
C PRO A 195 -3.58 15.63 19.09
N ASP A 196 -4.52 15.69 20.04
CA ASP A 196 -4.38 15.24 21.43
C ASP A 196 -4.85 13.79 21.65
N LEU A 197 -5.56 13.18 20.68
CA LEU A 197 -6.15 11.86 20.85
C LEU A 197 -5.09 10.76 20.92
N ARG A 198 -5.22 9.87 21.92
CA ARG A 198 -4.30 8.75 22.13
C ARG A 198 -4.99 7.47 22.57
N PHE A 199 -4.44 6.36 22.12
CA PHE A 199 -4.82 5.00 22.50
C PHE A 199 -3.57 4.25 22.95
N GLU A 200 -3.53 3.84 24.22
CA GLU A 200 -2.42 3.14 24.85
C GLU A 200 -2.82 1.70 25.18
N LEU A 201 -1.86 0.78 25.06
CA LEU A 201 -2.04 -0.64 25.25
C LEU A 201 -0.91 -1.19 26.11
N ASP A 202 -1.23 -1.74 27.29
CA ASP A 202 -0.32 -2.58 28.08
C ASP A 202 -0.49 -4.03 27.62
N LEU A 203 0.58 -4.64 27.11
CA LEU A 203 0.60 -6.03 26.65
C LEU A 203 0.66 -7.05 27.79
N GLY A 204 0.84 -6.58 29.03
CA GLY A 204 0.94 -7.39 30.25
C GLY A 204 2.30 -8.06 30.45
N ARG A 205 3.13 -8.16 29.40
CA ARG A 205 4.53 -8.60 29.44
C ARG A 205 5.31 -8.01 28.28
N MET A 206 6.63 -8.19 28.29
CA MET A 206 7.47 -7.85 27.14
C MET A 206 7.14 -8.77 25.96
N GLU A 207 6.92 -8.16 24.80
CA GLU A 207 6.63 -8.83 23.53
C GLU A 207 7.50 -8.21 22.42
N THR A 208 7.82 -8.99 21.39
CA THR A 208 8.43 -8.46 20.17
C THR A 208 7.37 -8.32 19.09
N ILE A 209 7.12 -7.09 18.66
CA ILE A 209 6.09 -6.74 17.67
C ILE A 209 6.73 -6.17 16.40
N GLN A 210 6.09 -6.36 15.25
CA GLN A 210 6.50 -5.82 13.95
C GLN A 210 5.33 -5.29 13.10
N ALA A 211 4.09 -5.48 13.56
CA ALA A 211 2.92 -4.91 12.93
C ALA A 211 1.78 -4.66 13.93
N VAL A 212 0.98 -3.62 13.66
CA VAL A 212 -0.28 -3.30 14.33
C VAL A 212 -1.37 -3.24 13.26
N THR A 213 -2.42 -4.04 13.39
CA THR A 213 -3.63 -3.92 12.56
C THR A 213 -4.76 -3.33 13.39
N MET A 214 -5.33 -2.22 12.92
CA MET A 214 -6.60 -1.70 13.43
C MET A 214 -7.73 -2.00 12.44
N HIS A 215 -8.80 -2.60 12.95
CA HIS A 215 -10.01 -2.86 12.18
C HIS A 215 -10.98 -1.68 12.31
N GLN A 216 -11.56 -1.29 11.20
CA GLN A 216 -12.49 -0.18 11.07
C GLN A 216 -13.96 -0.63 11.12
N GLY A 217 -14.23 -1.95 11.07
CA GLY A 217 -15.60 -2.48 11.11
C GLY A 217 -16.55 -1.76 10.15
N GLY A 218 -17.67 -1.25 10.68
CA GLY A 218 -18.62 -0.41 9.94
C GLY A 218 -18.24 1.08 9.86
N SER A 219 -17.21 1.53 10.57
CA SER A 219 -16.75 2.92 10.69
C SER A 219 -15.65 3.26 9.67
N LEU A 220 -15.88 2.99 8.39
CA LEU A 220 -14.84 3.13 7.34
C LEU A 220 -14.24 4.54 7.16
N ARG A 221 -14.85 5.58 7.75
CA ARG A 221 -14.37 6.98 7.67
C ARG A 221 -13.68 7.47 8.95
N ASP A 222 -13.72 6.68 10.03
CA ASP A 222 -13.15 7.01 11.34
C ASP A 222 -11.69 6.55 11.49
N TYR A 223 -10.97 6.37 10.38
CA TYR A 223 -9.54 6.09 10.39
C TYR A 223 -8.73 7.29 10.89
N PRO A 224 -7.61 7.10 11.61
CA PRO A 224 -6.78 8.21 12.06
C PRO A 224 -6.19 8.98 10.87
N ARG A 225 -6.23 10.32 10.91
CA ARG A 225 -5.71 11.17 9.82
C ARG A 225 -4.18 11.22 9.73
N ASP A 226 -3.51 11.32 10.88
CA ASP A 226 -2.07 11.17 11.00
C ASP A 226 -1.82 10.39 12.28
N LEU A 227 -1.15 9.24 12.19
CA LEU A 227 -0.94 8.35 13.32
C LEU A 227 0.55 8.14 13.55
N LYS A 228 1.00 8.35 14.78
CA LYS A 228 2.35 7.98 15.22
C LYS A 228 2.30 6.90 16.27
N LEU A 229 3.18 5.92 16.11
CA LEU A 229 3.34 4.82 17.05
C LEU A 229 4.51 5.11 17.98
N PHE A 230 4.31 4.80 19.25
CA PHE A 230 5.34 4.84 20.28
C PHE A 230 5.33 3.54 21.05
N VAL A 231 6.50 3.08 21.47
CA VAL A 231 6.62 1.89 22.31
C VAL A 231 7.42 2.20 23.56
N SER A 232 7.16 1.46 24.62
CA SER A 232 7.83 1.61 25.91
C SER A 232 7.97 0.26 26.62
N PRO A 233 9.08 0.00 27.33
CA PRO A 233 9.20 -1.16 28.21
C PRO A 233 8.48 -0.97 29.57
N ASP A 234 8.27 0.26 30.01
CA ASP A 234 7.85 0.59 31.39
C ASP A 234 6.63 1.52 31.49
N GLY A 235 6.14 2.03 30.36
CA GLY A 235 5.00 2.94 30.27
C GLY A 235 5.34 4.40 30.57
N LYS A 236 6.62 4.71 30.81
CA LYS A 236 7.10 6.06 31.17
C LYS A 236 7.97 6.64 30.06
N ASP A 237 8.96 5.88 29.63
CA ASP A 237 9.89 6.30 28.58
C ASP A 237 9.43 5.78 27.23
N TRP A 238 9.06 6.69 26.34
CA TRP A 238 8.46 6.38 25.04
C TRP A 238 9.42 6.69 23.90
N ARG A 239 9.61 5.74 22.99
CA ARG A 239 10.32 5.96 21.71
C ARG A 239 9.35 5.87 20.55
N ASN A 240 9.51 6.76 19.57
CA ASN A 240 8.76 6.68 18.32
C ASN A 240 9.23 5.48 17.50
N VAL A 241 8.29 4.84 16.81
CA VAL A 241 8.55 3.79 15.84
C VAL A 241 8.19 4.33 14.47
N GLU A 242 9.14 4.27 13.53
CA GLU A 242 8.87 4.58 12.13
C GLU A 242 7.99 3.48 11.54
N THR A 243 6.89 3.88 10.91
CA THR A 243 5.91 2.94 10.38
C THR A 243 5.59 3.24 8.93
N GLN A 244 5.31 2.18 8.18
CA GLN A 244 4.55 2.28 6.95
C GLN A 244 3.20 1.61 7.07
N TRP A 245 2.16 2.27 6.59
CA TRP A 245 0.81 1.73 6.66
C TRP A 245 0.34 1.21 5.31
N PHE A 246 -0.25 0.02 5.32
CA PHE A 246 -0.96 -0.52 4.17
C PHE A 246 -2.32 -1.08 4.57
N SER A 247 -3.22 -1.09 3.61
CA SER A 247 -4.42 -1.92 3.59
C SER A 247 -4.18 -3.03 2.55
N ASP A 248 -5.23 -3.58 1.96
CA ASP A 248 -5.09 -4.31 0.70
C ASP A 248 -4.38 -3.42 -0.33
N LEU A 249 -3.41 -3.97 -1.06
CA LEU A 249 -2.78 -3.28 -2.18
C LEU A 249 -3.57 -3.53 -3.45
N TYR A 250 -3.48 -2.60 -4.40
CA TYR A 250 -3.86 -2.85 -5.78
C TYR A 250 -2.82 -2.30 -6.74
N TRP A 251 -2.78 -2.85 -7.95
CA TRP A 251 -1.95 -2.38 -9.06
C TRP A 251 -2.76 -1.44 -9.95
N ALA A 252 -2.20 -0.30 -10.33
CA ALA A 252 -2.86 0.65 -11.24
C ALA A 252 -2.20 0.73 -12.62
N GLY A 253 -1.29 -0.20 -12.94
CA GLY A 253 -0.55 -0.24 -14.20
C GLY A 253 0.92 0.14 -14.04
N ASN A 254 1.24 1.13 -13.23
CA ASN A 254 2.62 1.59 -13.01
C ASN A 254 3.06 1.51 -11.55
N ARG A 255 2.14 1.61 -10.60
CA ARG A 255 2.44 1.67 -9.15
C ARG A 255 1.47 0.87 -8.30
N LEU A 256 1.90 0.63 -7.06
CA LEU A 256 1.11 0.04 -6.00
C LEU A 256 0.38 1.12 -5.20
N PHE A 257 -0.90 0.88 -4.93
CA PHE A 257 -1.74 1.79 -4.15
C PHE A 257 -2.45 1.06 -3.02
N ASN A 258 -2.70 1.78 -1.94
CA ASN A 258 -3.56 1.30 -0.85
C ASN A 258 -5.03 1.34 -1.28
N LYS A 259 -5.66 0.18 -1.33
CA LYS A 259 -7.10 0.04 -1.41
C LYS A 259 -7.70 0.46 -0.07
N ARG A 260 -8.55 1.48 -0.07
CA ARG A 260 -9.32 1.84 1.12
C ARG A 260 -10.16 0.63 1.53
N GLY A 261 -9.94 0.16 2.76
CA GLY A 261 -10.57 -1.04 3.28
C GLY A 261 -10.96 -0.88 4.73
N ASN A 262 -11.49 -1.96 5.31
CA ASN A 262 -11.89 -2.01 6.71
C ASN A 262 -10.73 -2.33 7.67
N ARG A 263 -9.47 -2.31 7.19
CA ARG A 263 -8.27 -2.64 7.97
C ARG A 263 -7.15 -1.66 7.63
N LEU A 264 -6.41 -1.26 8.65
CA LEU A 264 -5.21 -0.44 8.53
C LEU A 264 -4.11 -1.18 9.24
N THR A 265 -3.08 -1.61 8.51
CA THR A 265 -1.94 -2.28 9.12
C THR A 265 -0.70 -1.43 9.02
N TYR A 266 -0.15 -1.07 10.17
CA TYR A 266 1.10 -0.34 10.31
C TYR A 266 2.22 -1.36 10.54
N PHE A 267 3.20 -1.40 9.63
CA PHE A 267 4.39 -2.23 9.69
C PHE A 267 5.59 -1.43 10.14
N PHE A 268 6.52 -2.08 10.82
CA PHE A 268 7.75 -1.51 11.37
C PHE A 268 8.78 -2.61 11.60
N GLN A 269 10.03 -2.21 11.79
CA GLN A 269 11.09 -3.15 12.16
C GLN A 269 10.77 -3.80 13.53
N PRO A 270 11.08 -5.10 13.73
CA PRO A 270 10.80 -5.79 14.98
C PRO A 270 11.31 -5.03 16.20
N VAL A 271 10.42 -4.81 17.17
CA VAL A 271 10.69 -4.00 18.35
C VAL A 271 10.15 -4.68 19.61
N SER A 272 10.99 -4.81 20.63
CA SER A 272 10.58 -5.33 21.93
C SER A 272 10.00 -4.22 22.81
N CYS A 273 8.81 -4.44 23.36
CA CYS A 273 8.11 -3.52 24.25
C CYS A 273 7.07 -4.24 25.11
N ARG A 274 6.64 -3.57 26.18
CA ARG A 274 5.44 -3.96 26.94
C ARG A 274 4.26 -3.04 26.67
N TYR A 275 4.52 -1.79 26.32
CA TYR A 275 3.51 -0.78 26.07
C TYR A 275 3.60 -0.28 24.64
N LEU A 276 2.44 -0.11 24.02
CA LEU A 276 2.24 0.54 22.72
C LEU A 276 1.33 1.76 22.92
N LYS A 277 1.68 2.88 22.30
CA LYS A 277 0.86 4.09 22.27
C LYS A 277 0.68 4.54 20.82
N LEU A 278 -0.57 4.77 20.46
CA LEU A 278 -1.00 5.33 19.19
C LEU A 278 -1.41 6.77 19.45
N GLU A 279 -0.73 7.73 18.83
CA GLU A 279 -1.09 9.15 18.88
C GLU A 279 -1.68 9.55 17.53
N GLN A 280 -2.95 9.96 17.54
CA GLN A 280 -3.57 10.60 16.39
C GLN A 280 -3.22 12.09 16.44
N ARG A 281 -2.48 12.57 15.43
CA ARG A 281 -1.88 13.91 15.35
C ARG A 281 -2.48 14.80 14.28
N GLY A 282 -3.36 14.25 13.46
CA GLY A 282 -4.07 15.01 12.42
C GLY A 282 -5.34 15.64 12.98
N SER A 283 -6.10 16.30 12.11
CA SER A 283 -7.39 16.89 12.47
C SER A 283 -8.44 16.54 11.43
N ASP A 284 -9.68 16.36 11.87
CA ASP A 284 -10.86 16.26 11.01
C ASP A 284 -12.06 16.84 11.77
N SER A 285 -12.80 17.76 11.15
CA SER A 285 -13.93 18.44 11.79
C SER A 285 -15.22 17.63 11.79
N THR A 286 -15.28 16.55 10.99
CA THR A 286 -16.49 15.75 10.77
C THR A 286 -16.36 14.36 11.37
N TYR A 287 -15.26 13.67 11.09
CA TYR A 287 -15.09 12.26 11.42
C TYR A 287 -14.36 12.06 12.73
N TYR A 288 -14.72 10.98 13.41
CA TYR A 288 -14.15 10.60 14.70
C TYR A 288 -12.90 9.74 14.46
N TRP A 289 -12.25 9.30 15.54
CA TRP A 289 -11.33 8.17 15.47
C TRP A 289 -11.95 6.98 16.18
N SER A 290 -12.05 5.86 15.49
CA SER A 290 -12.63 4.63 16.02
C SER A 290 -11.72 3.43 15.74
N ILE A 291 -11.71 2.47 16.67
CA ILE A 291 -11.01 1.20 16.56
C ILE A 291 -11.99 0.11 16.98
N HIS A 292 -12.41 -0.73 16.01
CA HIS A 292 -13.28 -1.87 16.30
C HIS A 292 -12.48 -2.99 16.96
N GLU A 293 -11.32 -3.32 16.41
CA GLU A 293 -10.41 -4.30 16.98
C GLU A 293 -8.98 -3.86 16.73
N ILE A 294 -8.06 -4.21 17.63
CA ILE A 294 -6.61 -4.05 17.43
C ILE A 294 -5.90 -5.40 17.61
N ASP A 295 -5.09 -5.76 16.62
CA ASP A 295 -4.25 -6.94 16.62
C ASP A 295 -2.78 -6.55 16.47
N LEU A 296 -1.90 -7.26 17.17
CA LEU A 296 -0.45 -7.13 17.05
C LEU A 296 0.14 -8.41 16.50
N PHE A 297 1.20 -8.24 15.72
CA PHE A 297 1.91 -9.37 15.14
C PHE A 297 3.40 -9.25 15.39
N GLY A 298 4.01 -10.38 15.76
CA GLY A 298 5.45 -10.52 15.92
C GLY A 298 6.12 -11.02 14.64
N PRO A 299 7.46 -11.01 14.60
CA PRO A 299 8.21 -11.68 13.55
C PRO A 299 7.82 -13.16 13.44
N PRO A 300 8.05 -13.80 12.27
CA PRO A 300 8.01 -15.25 12.20
C PRO A 300 8.86 -15.82 13.34
N ALA A 301 8.37 -16.85 14.03
CA ALA A 301 9.18 -17.55 15.01
C ALA A 301 10.51 -17.92 14.35
N SER A 302 11.64 -17.47 14.91
CA SER A 302 12.92 -17.96 14.47
C SER A 302 12.87 -19.48 14.63
N ARG A 303 13.18 -20.23 13.56
CA ARG A 303 13.60 -21.61 13.77
C ARG A 303 14.82 -21.49 14.68
N ALA A 304 14.69 -22.00 15.91
CA ALA A 304 15.87 -22.22 16.74
C ALA A 304 16.88 -23.02 15.89
N PRO A 305 18.18 -22.66 15.93
CA PRO A 305 19.21 -23.43 15.24
C PRO A 305 19.18 -24.90 15.64
#